data_AF-A0A2T2N1P0-F1
#
_entry.id   AF-A0A2T2N1P0-F1
#
_cell.length_a   1.000
_cell.length_b   1.000
_cell.length_c   1.000
_cell.angle_alpha   90.00
_cell.angle_beta   90.00
_cell.angle_gamma   90.00
#
_symmetry.space_group_name_H-M   'P 1'
#
loop_
_entity.id
_entity.type
_entity.pdbx_description
1 polymer ?
#
loop_
_entity_poly.entity_id
_entity_poly.type
_entity_poly.pdbx_seq_one_letter_code
_entity_poly.pdbx_strand_id
1 'polypeptide(L)'
;MEYFQSVPWCAVLLRKPGTILYTPTCRLEPDANRVLLTQDQFFRVNLRSSDLIPHAVGFYQDPFAETTSSFPTSSGPRLLIHSSTLMLDLRPGTNGFSGSAHGGLISTLIDEAMGSLVYINHKLYTEMPSNVLNMHGVAMFTASMDVRFLKPLETPQIVLVTASLKNIQGRKVYFDVEVRNEKGVRYASCEGMWMSVSKEKL
;
A
#
# COMPACT_ATOMS: atom_id res chain seq x y z
N MET A 1 -13.96 -6.82 2.19
CA MET A 1 -14.13 -6.72 0.72
C MET A 1 -15.56 -6.33 0.35
N GLU A 2 -16.58 -6.98 0.91
CA GLU A 2 -18.00 -6.70 0.62
C GLU A 2 -18.42 -5.24 0.87
N TYR A 3 -17.94 -4.60 1.96
CA TYR A 3 -18.23 -3.19 2.25
C TYR A 3 -17.90 -2.24 1.08
N PHE A 4 -16.71 -2.34 0.49
CA PHE A 4 -16.35 -1.45 -0.62
C PHE A 4 -17.06 -1.82 -1.93
N GLN A 5 -17.63 -3.01 -2.04
CA GLN A 5 -18.48 -3.36 -3.18
C GLN A 5 -19.91 -2.83 -3.04
N SER A 6 -20.35 -2.49 -1.82
CA SER A 6 -21.65 -1.83 -1.60
C SER A 6 -21.60 -0.31 -1.80
N VAL A 7 -20.40 0.29 -1.78
CA VAL A 7 -20.20 1.71 -2.12
C VAL A 7 -20.03 1.86 -3.64
N PRO A 8 -20.92 2.57 -4.37
CA PRO A 8 -20.97 2.53 -5.83
C PRO A 8 -19.66 2.86 -6.54
N TRP A 9 -19.00 3.96 -6.15
CA TRP A 9 -17.76 4.38 -6.82
C TRP A 9 -16.58 3.47 -6.51
N CYS A 10 -16.52 2.92 -5.29
CA CYS A 10 -15.53 1.91 -4.93
C CYS A 10 -15.74 0.66 -5.77
N ALA A 11 -16.99 0.20 -5.91
CA ALA A 11 -17.33 -0.98 -6.71
C ALA A 11 -16.91 -0.82 -8.18
N VAL A 12 -17.05 0.38 -8.76
CA VAL A 12 -16.57 0.68 -10.13
C VAL A 12 -15.06 0.42 -10.25
N LEU A 13 -14.26 0.91 -9.30
CA LEU A 13 -12.81 0.69 -9.31
C LEU A 13 -12.45 -0.79 -9.13
N LEU A 14 -13.11 -1.46 -8.17
CA LEU A 14 -12.83 -2.85 -7.82
C LEU A 14 -13.31 -3.86 -8.87
N ARG A 15 -14.25 -3.48 -9.75
CA ARG A 15 -14.75 -4.32 -10.85
C ARG A 15 -14.12 -4.02 -12.21
N LYS A 16 -13.21 -3.05 -12.29
CA LYS A 16 -12.49 -2.76 -13.54
C LYS A 16 -11.79 -4.04 -14.03
N PRO A 17 -11.88 -4.41 -15.32
CA PRO A 17 -11.19 -5.58 -15.86
C PRO A 17 -9.68 -5.53 -15.55
N GLY A 18 -9.11 -6.67 -15.19
CA GLY A 18 -7.70 -6.77 -14.76
C GLY A 18 -7.44 -6.35 -13.31
N THR A 19 -8.44 -5.84 -12.57
CA THR A 19 -8.25 -5.53 -11.15
C THR A 19 -8.18 -6.80 -10.31
N ILE A 20 -7.05 -7.00 -9.62
CA ILE A 20 -6.86 -8.07 -8.64
C ILE A 20 -6.99 -7.50 -7.23
N LEU A 21 -7.87 -8.10 -6.44
CA LEU A 21 -8.09 -7.72 -5.04
C LEU A 21 -7.21 -8.56 -4.11
N TYR A 22 -6.73 -7.96 -3.04
CA TYR A 22 -6.02 -8.66 -1.98
C TYR A 22 -6.40 -8.11 -0.60
N THR A 23 -6.23 -8.96 0.41
CA THR A 23 -6.34 -8.55 1.82
C THR A 23 -4.99 -7.97 2.26
N PRO A 24 -4.92 -6.69 2.69
CA PRO A 24 -3.69 -6.10 3.21
C PRO A 24 -3.17 -6.87 4.42
N THR A 25 -1.85 -6.88 4.65
CA THR A 25 -1.23 -7.65 5.74
C THR A 25 -1.81 -7.33 7.10
N CYS A 26 -2.10 -6.05 7.35
CA CYS A 26 -2.74 -5.58 8.58
C CYS A 26 -4.21 -6.01 8.78
N ARG A 27 -4.79 -6.75 7.83
CA ARG A 27 -6.13 -7.35 7.91
C ARG A 27 -6.12 -8.87 7.81
N LEU A 28 -4.95 -9.49 7.71
CA LEU A 28 -4.84 -10.94 7.85
C LEU A 28 -5.12 -11.34 9.31
N GLU A 29 -5.47 -12.59 9.53
CA GLU A 29 -5.44 -13.15 10.89
C GLU A 29 -4.04 -13.72 11.16
N PRO A 30 -3.53 -13.67 12.41
CA PRO A 30 -2.26 -14.30 12.75
C PRO A 30 -2.30 -15.79 12.40
N ASP A 31 -1.27 -16.30 11.72
CA ASP A 31 -1.21 -17.73 11.40
C ASP A 31 -0.96 -18.57 12.66
N ALA A 32 -1.37 -19.84 12.63
CA ALA A 32 -1.16 -20.79 13.72
C ALA A 32 0.35 -20.99 14.05
N ASN A 33 1.23 -20.66 13.11
CA ASN A 33 2.68 -20.77 13.24
C ASN A 33 3.35 -19.53 13.86
N ARG A 34 2.58 -18.55 14.34
CA ARG A 34 3.07 -17.40 15.13
C ARG A 34 4.08 -16.48 14.41
N VAL A 35 4.19 -16.55 13.08
CA VAL A 35 5.17 -15.75 12.32
C VAL A 35 4.79 -14.25 12.32
N LEU A 36 3.54 -13.94 12.65
CA LEU A 36 2.97 -12.59 12.62
C LEU A 36 2.71 -11.94 13.99
N LEU A 37 3.15 -12.54 15.12
CA LEU A 37 2.68 -12.10 16.46
C LEU A 37 2.94 -10.61 16.77
N THR A 38 4.00 -10.01 16.22
CA THR A 38 4.37 -8.60 16.49
C THR A 38 4.25 -7.69 15.28
N GLN A 39 3.88 -8.21 14.11
CA GLN A 39 3.79 -7.42 12.87
C GLN A 39 2.42 -6.75 12.75
N ASP A 40 2.41 -5.56 12.15
CA ASP A 40 1.25 -4.72 11.86
C ASP A 40 0.33 -4.42 13.05
N GLN A 41 0.77 -4.61 14.31
CA GLN A 41 -0.11 -4.46 15.48
C GLN A 41 -0.76 -3.08 15.54
N PHE A 42 -0.03 -2.04 15.14
CA PHE A 42 -0.57 -0.68 15.05
C PHE A 42 -1.81 -0.61 14.15
N PHE A 43 -1.78 -1.19 12.95
CA PHE A 43 -2.96 -1.21 12.07
C PHE A 43 -3.98 -2.28 12.41
N ARG A 44 -3.51 -3.47 12.78
CA ARG A 44 -4.31 -4.68 12.96
C ARG A 44 -5.13 -4.64 14.23
N VAL A 45 -4.56 -4.06 15.29
CA VAL A 45 -5.17 -3.96 16.61
C VAL A 45 -5.63 -2.54 16.86
N ASN A 46 -4.71 -1.56 16.81
CA ASN A 46 -5.03 -0.22 17.31
C ASN A 46 -5.91 0.57 16.34
N LEU A 47 -5.66 0.50 15.03
CA LEU A 47 -6.46 1.24 14.03
C LEU A 47 -7.67 0.45 13.49
N ARG A 48 -7.83 -0.83 13.84
CA ARG A 48 -8.94 -1.67 13.38
C ARG A 48 -10.11 -1.60 14.36
N SER A 49 -10.82 -0.48 14.36
CA SER A 49 -12.04 -0.30 15.14
C SER A 49 -13.14 0.37 14.33
N SER A 50 -14.37 0.36 14.83
CA SER A 50 -15.52 1.01 14.19
C SER A 50 -15.38 2.53 14.08
N ASP A 51 -14.57 3.16 14.92
CA ASP A 51 -14.36 4.61 14.96
C ASP A 51 -12.99 5.04 14.38
N LEU A 52 -12.16 4.10 13.94
CA LEU A 52 -10.87 4.39 13.30
C LEU A 52 -10.89 3.98 11.82
N ILE A 53 -10.43 2.77 11.52
CA ILE A 53 -10.38 2.23 10.15
C ILE A 53 -11.05 0.84 10.10
N PRO A 54 -12.39 0.77 10.10
CA PRO A 54 -13.11 -0.50 10.14
C PRO A 54 -12.90 -1.36 8.90
N HIS A 55 -12.68 -0.71 7.74
CA HIS A 55 -12.55 -1.40 6.47
C HIS A 55 -11.28 -0.98 5.72
N ALA A 56 -10.57 -1.97 5.19
CA ALA A 56 -9.45 -1.79 4.28
C ALA A 56 -9.45 -2.91 3.23
N VAL A 57 -9.13 -2.58 1.99
CA VAL A 57 -8.91 -3.55 0.90
C VAL A 57 -7.77 -3.06 0.02
N GLY A 58 -6.96 -3.99 -0.47
CA GLY A 58 -5.93 -3.70 -1.43
C GLY A 58 -6.33 -4.12 -2.83
N PHE A 59 -5.86 -3.40 -3.85
CA PHE A 59 -5.98 -3.83 -5.24
C PHE A 59 -4.82 -3.35 -6.12
N TYR A 60 -4.59 -4.05 -7.21
CA TYR A 60 -3.63 -3.69 -8.25
C TYR A 60 -4.14 -4.16 -9.62
N GLN A 61 -3.51 -3.73 -10.71
CA GLN A 61 -3.80 -4.23 -12.05
C GLN A 61 -2.95 -5.46 -12.35
N ASP A 62 -3.58 -6.51 -12.83
CA ASP A 62 -2.91 -7.74 -13.28
C ASP A 62 -1.86 -7.39 -14.34
N PRO A 63 -0.57 -7.62 -14.06
CA PRO A 63 0.51 -7.29 -14.99
C PRO A 63 0.48 -8.17 -16.25
N PHE A 64 -0.37 -9.20 -16.31
CA PHE A 64 -0.51 -10.11 -17.44
C PHE A 64 -1.84 -9.96 -18.20
N ALA A 65 -2.77 -9.14 -17.71
CA ALA A 65 -4.09 -8.98 -18.34
C ALA A 65 -4.07 -8.14 -19.63
N GLU A 66 -3.06 -7.32 -19.84
CA GLU A 66 -2.89 -6.54 -21.07
C GLU A 66 -1.93 -7.25 -22.03
N THR A 67 -2.43 -7.67 -23.20
CA THR A 67 -1.64 -8.20 -24.32
C THR A 67 -0.83 -7.11 -25.06
N THR A 68 -0.94 -5.84 -24.65
CA THR A 68 -0.43 -4.68 -25.41
C THR A 68 0.32 -3.60 -24.62
N SER A 69 0.51 -3.72 -23.31
CA SER A 69 1.44 -2.82 -22.63
C SER A 69 2.85 -3.38 -22.79
N SER A 70 3.63 -2.70 -23.63
CA SER A 70 5.08 -2.76 -23.59
C SER A 70 5.52 -2.73 -22.12
N PHE A 71 5.96 -3.86 -21.58
CA PHE A 71 6.77 -3.85 -20.37
C PHE A 71 7.83 -2.78 -20.61
N PRO A 72 8.00 -1.79 -19.70
CA PRO A 72 9.03 -0.81 -19.88
C PRO A 72 10.33 -1.57 -20.16
N THR A 73 10.91 -1.36 -21.33
CA THR A 73 12.20 -1.95 -21.73
C THR A 73 13.35 -1.35 -20.93
N SER A 74 13.08 -0.88 -19.71
CA SER A 74 14.10 -0.48 -18.76
C SER A 74 14.87 -1.74 -18.39
N SER A 75 16.13 -1.78 -18.78
CA SER A 75 17.10 -2.81 -18.41
C SER A 75 17.42 -2.84 -16.91
N GLY A 76 16.89 -1.91 -16.12
CA GLY A 76 17.11 -1.79 -14.68
C GLY A 76 16.22 -2.70 -13.83
N PRO A 77 16.52 -2.81 -12.52
CA PRO A 77 15.70 -3.58 -11.59
C PRO A 77 14.29 -3.00 -11.47
N ARG A 78 13.29 -3.87 -11.37
CA ARG A 78 11.86 -3.51 -11.26
C ARG A 78 11.11 -4.36 -10.26
N LEU A 79 9.89 -3.94 -9.93
CA LEU A 79 8.88 -4.78 -9.31
C LEU A 79 8.00 -5.43 -10.39
N LEU A 80 7.42 -6.60 -10.09
CA LEU A 80 6.42 -7.23 -10.97
C LEU A 80 5.15 -6.38 -10.99
N ILE A 81 4.65 -6.04 -9.80
CA ILE A 81 3.56 -5.10 -9.60
C ILE A 81 4.19 -3.73 -9.38
N HIS A 82 4.04 -2.85 -10.37
CA HIS A 82 4.61 -1.49 -10.32
C HIS A 82 3.90 -0.60 -9.29
N SER A 83 2.58 -0.70 -9.20
CA SER A 83 1.79 0.04 -8.21
C SER A 83 0.66 -0.79 -7.62
N SER A 84 0.30 -0.47 -6.39
CA SER A 84 -0.87 -1.01 -5.71
C SER A 84 -1.57 0.10 -4.92
N THR A 85 -2.86 -0.09 -4.65
CA THR A 85 -3.69 0.86 -3.92
C THR A 85 -4.32 0.21 -2.72
N LEU A 86 -4.20 0.87 -1.56
CA LEU A 86 -5.04 0.61 -0.41
C LEU A 86 -6.25 1.53 -0.43
N MET A 87 -7.45 0.94 -0.36
CA MET A 87 -8.70 1.65 -0.14
C MET A 87 -9.08 1.50 1.33
N LEU A 88 -9.14 2.61 2.06
CA LEU A 88 -9.37 2.63 3.51
C LEU A 88 -10.56 3.52 3.85
N ASP A 89 -11.39 3.07 4.79
CA ASP A 89 -12.54 3.82 5.31
C ASP A 89 -12.15 4.54 6.59
N LEU A 90 -11.93 5.86 6.54
CA LEU A 90 -11.51 6.65 7.70
C LEU A 90 -12.72 7.22 8.45
N ARG A 91 -12.72 7.08 9.77
CA ARG A 91 -13.81 7.47 10.67
C ARG A 91 -13.40 8.60 11.65
N PRO A 92 -14.34 9.25 12.35
CA PRO A 92 -14.04 10.45 13.15
C PRO A 92 -12.99 10.27 14.25
N GLY A 93 -12.81 9.07 14.81
CA GLY A 93 -11.72 8.79 15.75
C GLY A 93 -10.32 8.98 15.17
N THR A 94 -10.18 9.10 13.85
CA THR A 94 -8.91 9.41 13.18
C THR A 94 -8.54 10.90 13.17
N ASN A 95 -9.43 11.76 13.68
CA ASN A 95 -9.24 13.20 13.64
C ASN A 95 -8.05 13.67 14.47
N GLY A 96 -7.27 14.59 13.89
CA GLY A 96 -6.23 15.34 14.60
C GLY A 96 -6.61 16.79 14.89
N PHE A 97 -7.34 17.44 13.97
CA PHE A 97 -7.80 18.82 14.14
C PHE A 97 -9.08 19.09 13.35
N SER A 98 -10.09 19.68 14.01
CA SER A 98 -11.30 20.22 13.37
C SER A 98 -11.96 19.30 12.34
N GLY A 99 -12.19 18.02 12.67
CA GLY A 99 -12.84 17.07 11.75
C GLY A 99 -11.95 16.54 10.63
N SER A 100 -10.64 16.88 10.63
CA SER A 100 -9.66 16.38 9.67
C SER A 100 -8.78 15.30 10.29
N ALA A 101 -8.43 14.28 9.50
CA ALA A 101 -7.54 13.20 9.88
C ALA A 101 -6.18 13.73 10.35
N HIS A 102 -5.63 13.13 11.40
CA HIS A 102 -4.33 13.51 11.94
C HIS A 102 -3.21 13.32 10.89
N GLY A 103 -2.33 14.32 10.73
CA GLY A 103 -1.23 14.25 9.74
C GLY A 103 -0.31 13.04 9.96
N GLY A 104 -0.06 12.69 11.22
CA GLY A 104 0.65 11.45 11.58
C GLY A 104 -0.04 10.18 11.09
N LEU A 105 -1.38 10.11 11.14
CA LEU A 105 -2.10 8.96 10.57
C LEU A 105 -1.95 8.91 9.06
N ILE A 106 -2.09 10.04 8.37
CA ILE A 106 -1.90 10.10 6.91
C ILE A 106 -0.52 9.57 6.53
N SER A 107 0.54 9.94 7.27
CA SER A 107 1.87 9.36 7.11
C SER A 107 1.89 7.86 7.36
N THR A 108 1.20 7.36 8.39
CA THR A 108 1.09 5.91 8.64
C THR A 108 0.38 5.17 7.51
N LEU A 109 -0.67 5.74 6.90
CA LEU A 109 -1.36 5.15 5.74
C LEU A 109 -0.43 5.03 4.52
N ILE A 110 0.41 6.04 4.31
CA ILE A 110 1.42 6.07 3.24
C ILE A 110 2.45 4.96 3.45
N ASP A 111 2.93 4.77 4.68
CA ASP A 111 3.87 3.71 5.02
C ASP A 111 3.28 2.31 4.79
N GLU A 112 2.04 2.09 5.24
CA GLU A 112 1.29 0.84 5.04
C GLU A 112 1.07 0.52 3.55
N ALA A 113 0.84 1.53 2.71
CA ALA A 113 0.70 1.35 1.26
C ALA A 113 2.03 0.92 0.60
N MET A 114 3.16 1.51 1.00
CA MET A 114 4.48 1.07 0.54
C MET A 114 4.75 -0.38 0.98
N GLY A 115 4.49 -0.70 2.25
CA GLY A 115 4.64 -2.06 2.77
C GLY A 115 3.76 -3.08 2.06
N SER A 116 2.52 -2.71 1.74
CA SER A 116 1.60 -3.55 0.97
C SER A 116 2.11 -3.84 -0.44
N LEU A 117 2.67 -2.84 -1.13
CA LEU A 117 3.28 -3.05 -2.47
C LEU A 117 4.48 -4.00 -2.40
N VAL A 118 5.33 -3.85 -1.39
CA VAL A 118 6.48 -4.74 -1.11
C VAL A 118 5.98 -6.17 -0.84
N TYR A 119 4.99 -6.32 0.03
CA TYR A 119 4.45 -7.62 0.42
C TYR A 119 3.89 -8.41 -0.78
N ILE A 120 3.09 -7.79 -1.64
CA ILE A 120 2.52 -8.47 -2.81
C ILE A 120 3.62 -8.93 -3.76
N ASN A 121 4.59 -8.06 -4.05
CA ASN A 121 5.71 -8.41 -4.91
C ASN A 121 6.55 -9.55 -4.32
N HIS A 122 6.72 -9.59 -3.00
CA HIS A 122 7.37 -10.72 -2.33
C HIS A 122 6.55 -12.01 -2.48
N LYS A 123 5.23 -11.94 -2.32
CA LYS A 123 4.34 -13.11 -2.44
C LYS A 123 4.24 -13.67 -3.84
N LEU A 124 4.25 -12.82 -4.86
CA LEU A 124 4.12 -13.22 -6.26
C LEU A 124 5.46 -13.64 -6.90
N TYR A 125 6.59 -13.44 -6.22
CA TYR A 125 7.87 -13.80 -6.77
C TYR A 125 7.99 -15.33 -6.90
N THR A 126 8.00 -15.84 -8.13
CA THR A 126 8.22 -17.26 -8.44
C THR A 126 8.94 -17.34 -9.78
N GLU A 127 10.19 -17.82 -9.77
CA GLU A 127 11.00 -18.04 -10.99
C GLU A 127 10.98 -16.84 -11.97
N MET A 128 11.08 -15.63 -11.42
CA MET A 128 10.96 -14.40 -12.21
C MET A 128 12.25 -14.09 -12.99
N PRO A 129 12.15 -13.29 -14.08
CA PRO A 129 13.33 -12.74 -14.75
C PRO A 129 14.26 -12.02 -13.77
N SER A 130 15.58 -12.07 -14.03
CA SER A 130 16.61 -11.55 -13.12
C SER A 130 16.52 -10.04 -12.83
N ASN A 131 15.81 -9.28 -13.66
CA ASN A 131 15.56 -7.86 -13.44
C ASN A 131 14.36 -7.59 -12.52
N VAL A 132 13.56 -8.59 -12.14
CA VAL A 132 12.53 -8.46 -11.11
C VAL A 132 13.18 -8.63 -9.74
N LEU A 133 12.96 -7.68 -8.84
CA LEU A 133 13.59 -7.67 -7.52
C LEU A 133 13.16 -8.89 -6.69
N ASN A 134 14.11 -9.78 -6.42
CA ASN A 134 13.94 -10.87 -5.45
C ASN A 134 14.05 -10.33 -4.03
N MET A 135 12.96 -10.39 -3.27
CA MET A 135 12.93 -9.99 -1.86
C MET A 135 12.98 -11.17 -0.88
N HIS A 136 13.15 -12.41 -1.38
CA HIS A 136 13.42 -13.55 -0.51
C HIS A 136 14.82 -13.42 0.11
N GLY A 137 14.93 -13.70 1.41
CA GLY A 137 16.20 -13.60 2.16
C GLY A 137 16.54 -12.20 2.67
N VAL A 138 15.78 -11.16 2.31
CA VAL A 138 15.93 -9.80 2.86
C VAL A 138 14.71 -9.39 3.68
N ALA A 139 14.93 -8.50 4.64
CA ALA A 139 13.90 -7.69 5.24
C ALA A 139 13.95 -6.28 4.61
N MET A 140 12.80 -5.65 4.51
CA MET A 140 12.65 -4.33 3.93
C MET A 140 12.18 -3.37 5.02
N PHE A 141 12.88 -2.26 5.21
CA PHE A 141 12.59 -1.28 6.25
C PHE A 141 12.38 0.10 5.66
N THR A 142 11.39 0.84 6.14
CA THR A 142 11.24 2.27 5.88
C THR A 142 12.47 3.00 6.39
N ALA A 143 13.18 3.69 5.49
CA ALA A 143 14.38 4.43 5.84
C ALA A 143 14.21 5.94 5.68
N SER A 144 13.29 6.40 4.82
CA SER A 144 12.84 7.79 4.82
C SER A 144 11.46 7.96 4.19
N MET A 145 10.76 9.02 4.60
CA MET A 145 9.51 9.50 4.00
C MET A 145 9.53 11.03 3.97
N ASP A 146 9.47 11.62 2.77
CA ASP A 146 9.18 13.06 2.59
C ASP A 146 7.69 13.21 2.29
N VAL A 147 6.88 13.56 3.29
CA VAL A 147 5.41 13.67 3.18
C VAL A 147 5.02 15.14 3.00
N ARG A 148 4.31 15.43 1.92
CA ARG A 148 3.71 16.75 1.64
C ARG A 148 2.22 16.69 1.86
N PHE A 149 1.73 17.42 2.86
CA PHE A 149 0.29 17.61 3.12
C PHE A 149 -0.22 18.74 2.24
N LEU A 150 -1.08 18.41 1.27
CA LEU A 150 -1.55 19.33 0.24
C LEU A 150 -2.87 19.99 0.63
N LYS A 151 -3.76 19.24 1.29
CA LYS A 151 -5.09 19.69 1.74
C LYS A 151 -5.50 18.97 3.02
N PRO A 152 -6.32 19.60 3.89
CA PRO A 152 -6.96 18.90 5.01
C PRO A 152 -7.81 17.72 4.51
N LEU A 153 -7.69 16.57 5.16
CA LEU A 153 -8.44 15.36 4.83
C LEU A 153 -9.60 15.22 5.81
N GLU A 154 -10.79 15.65 5.40
CA GLU A 154 -12.00 15.57 6.23
C GLU A 154 -12.43 14.13 6.49
N THR A 155 -12.99 13.86 7.68
CA THR A 155 -13.55 12.57 8.06
C THR A 155 -15.02 12.71 8.47
N PRO A 156 -15.86 11.67 8.26
CA PRO A 156 -15.53 10.37 7.67
C PRO A 156 -15.35 10.44 6.15
N GLN A 157 -14.40 9.66 5.62
CA GLN A 157 -14.16 9.57 4.18
C GLN A 157 -13.42 8.28 3.81
N ILE A 158 -13.75 7.70 2.64
CA ILE A 158 -12.96 6.62 2.04
C ILE A 158 -11.86 7.23 1.17
N VAL A 159 -10.64 6.75 1.36
CA VAL A 159 -9.44 7.25 0.67
C VAL A 159 -8.75 6.13 -0.11
N LEU A 160 -8.09 6.52 -1.20
CA LEU A 160 -7.21 5.70 -2.00
C LEU A 160 -5.77 6.12 -1.72
N VAL A 161 -4.96 5.20 -1.20
CA VAL A 161 -3.53 5.39 -0.97
C VAL A 161 -2.77 4.52 -1.95
N THR A 162 -2.23 5.15 -3.01
CA THR A 162 -1.54 4.44 -4.09
C THR A 162 -0.04 4.58 -3.92
N ALA A 163 0.67 3.46 -3.75
CA ALA A 163 2.13 3.42 -3.80
C ALA A 163 2.58 2.91 -5.16
N SER A 164 3.59 3.56 -5.74
CA SER A 164 4.20 3.17 -7.02
C SER A 164 5.71 3.11 -6.88
N LEU A 165 6.35 2.15 -7.55
CA LEU A 165 7.80 2.11 -7.65
C LEU A 165 8.30 3.33 -8.43
N LYS A 166 9.26 4.07 -7.86
CA LYS A 166 9.96 5.15 -8.54
C LYS A 166 11.23 4.66 -9.22
N ASN A 167 12.12 4.02 -8.46
CA ASN A 167 13.30 3.33 -8.96
C ASN A 167 13.92 2.42 -7.87
N ILE A 168 14.91 1.63 -8.28
CA ILE A 168 15.70 0.77 -7.40
C ILE A 168 17.18 1.12 -7.60
N GLN A 169 17.92 1.36 -6.52
CA GLN A 169 19.35 1.66 -6.54
C GLN A 169 20.08 0.81 -5.49
N GLY A 170 20.64 -0.33 -5.93
CA GLY A 170 21.28 -1.29 -5.05
C GLY A 170 20.31 -1.80 -3.98
N ARG A 171 20.54 -1.43 -2.72
CA ARG A 171 19.70 -1.82 -1.57
C ARG A 171 18.53 -0.85 -1.29
N LYS A 172 18.39 0.22 -2.07
CA LYS A 172 17.36 1.24 -1.86
C LYS A 172 16.23 1.05 -2.87
N VAL A 173 15.00 1.03 -2.38
CA VAL A 173 13.78 1.01 -3.19
C VAL A 173 13.03 2.29 -2.92
N TYR A 174 12.83 3.10 -3.96
CA TYR A 174 12.16 4.39 -3.85
C TYR A 174 10.73 4.27 -4.36
N PHE A 175 9.82 4.99 -3.71
CA PHE A 175 8.40 4.99 -4.00
C PHE A 175 7.89 6.42 -4.16
N ASP A 176 6.93 6.60 -5.07
CA ASP A 176 6.03 7.75 -5.05
C ASP A 176 4.66 7.27 -4.52
N VAL A 177 4.09 7.99 -3.56
CA VAL A 177 2.82 7.64 -2.91
C VAL A 177 1.87 8.83 -2.95
N GLU A 178 0.58 8.56 -3.16
CA GLU A 178 -0.46 9.59 -3.17
C GLU A 178 -1.70 9.16 -2.38
N VAL A 179 -2.28 10.12 -1.65
CA VAL A 179 -3.54 9.96 -0.92
C VAL A 179 -4.61 10.77 -1.62
N ARG A 180 -5.65 10.10 -2.13
CA ARG A 180 -6.71 10.68 -2.96
C ARG A 180 -8.11 10.26 -2.49
N ASN A 181 -9.13 11.01 -2.88
CA ASN A 181 -10.54 10.56 -2.80
C ASN A 181 -11.06 10.05 -4.15
N GLU A 182 -12.35 9.72 -4.19
CA GLU A 182 -13.12 9.35 -5.39
C GLU A 182 -12.88 10.28 -6.59
N LYS A 183 -12.86 11.60 -6.35
CA LYS A 183 -12.74 12.62 -7.40
C LYS A 183 -11.29 12.89 -7.82
N GLY A 184 -10.33 12.13 -7.31
CA GLY A 184 -8.90 12.31 -7.59
C GLY A 184 -8.26 13.52 -6.88
N VAL A 185 -8.96 14.14 -5.92
CA VAL A 185 -8.37 15.24 -5.13
C VAL A 185 -7.23 14.68 -4.28
N ARG A 186 -6.04 15.24 -4.43
CA ARG A 186 -4.85 14.84 -3.66
C ARG A 186 -4.82 15.57 -2.31
N TYR A 187 -4.77 14.80 -1.23
CA TYR A 187 -4.64 15.30 0.14
C TYR A 187 -3.19 15.29 0.62
N ALA A 188 -2.44 14.27 0.21
CA ALA A 188 -1.02 14.16 0.50
C ALA A 188 -0.28 13.44 -0.62
N SER A 189 1.02 13.69 -0.70
CA SER A 189 1.95 12.94 -1.53
C SER A 189 3.22 12.62 -0.76
N CYS A 190 3.91 11.55 -1.10
CA CYS A 190 5.16 11.20 -0.46
C CYS A 190 6.19 10.65 -1.44
N GLU A 191 7.44 11.06 -1.26
CA GLU A 191 8.61 10.35 -1.77
C GLU A 191 9.17 9.49 -0.64
N GLY A 192 8.98 8.17 -0.74
CA GLY A 192 9.41 7.20 0.25
C GLY A 192 10.65 6.43 -0.21
N MET A 193 11.46 5.97 0.73
CA MET A 193 12.55 5.04 0.44
C MET A 193 12.61 3.96 1.51
N TRP A 194 12.63 2.72 1.06
CA TRP A 194 12.89 1.56 1.89
C TRP A 194 14.27 0.98 1.58
N MET A 195 14.89 0.37 2.58
CA MET A 195 16.19 -0.26 2.47
C MET A 195 16.09 -1.77 2.71
N SER A 196 16.73 -2.56 1.85
CA SER A 196 16.90 -3.99 2.05
C SER A 196 18.07 -4.31 2.98
N VAL A 197 17.82 -5.23 3.91
CA VAL A 197 18.78 -5.74 4.89
C VAL A 197 18.74 -7.27 4.83
N SER A 198 19.90 -7.91 4.75
CA SER A 198 19.97 -9.38 4.79
C SER A 198 19.35 -9.88 6.11
N LYS A 199 18.50 -10.91 6.05
CA LYS A 199 17.93 -11.52 7.25
C LYS A 199 18.98 -12.16 8.15
N GLU A 200 20.15 -12.52 7.62
CA GLU A 200 21.29 -13.02 8.41
C GLU A 200 21.89 -11.96 9.35
N LYS A 201 21.57 -10.68 9.12
CA LYS A 201 22.06 -9.54 9.91
C LYS A 201 21.05 -9.01 10.93
N LEU A 202 19.89 -9.67 11.05
CA LEU A 202 18.82 -9.33 12.01
C LEU A 202 18.83 -10.32 13.17
#